data_AF-A0A1V2KJ73-F1
#
_entry.id   AF-A0A1V2KJ73-F1
#
_cell.length_a   1.000
_cell.length_b   1.000
_cell.length_c   1.000
_cell.angle_alpha   90.00
_cell.angle_beta   90.00
_cell.angle_gamma   90.00
#
_symmetry.space_group_name_H-M   'P 1'
#
loop_
_entity.id
_entity.type
_entity.pdbx_description
1 polymer ?
#
loop_
_entity_poly.entity_id
_entity_poly.type
_entity_poly.pdbx_seq_one_letter_code
_entity_poly.pdbx_strand_id
1 'polypeptide(L)'
;MAFTATCVASLVFWTVVSAVTGAKEPWDLASYWTLIYPAALALSVILGAVLKSAQWSAGAVVMLAQIPVVLVISGASPLLGVGILYAAVLSIPAIALSWLAGKLRRA
;
A
#
# COMPACT_ATOMS: atom_id res chain seq x y z
N MET A 1 12.67 -1.75 -14.22
CA MET A 1 11.72 -2.89 -14.25
C MET A 1 11.16 -3.22 -12.87
N ALA A 2 11.99 -3.57 -11.87
CA ALA A 2 11.49 -3.98 -10.55
C ALA A 2 10.62 -2.91 -9.85
N PHE A 3 11.03 -1.64 -9.87
CA PHE A 3 10.23 -0.54 -9.29
C PHE A 3 8.88 -0.34 -10.01
N THR A 4 8.87 -0.38 -11.34
CA THR A 4 7.63 -0.34 -12.14
C THR A 4 6.68 -1.48 -11.76
N ALA A 5 7.22 -2.69 -11.57
CA ALA A 5 6.44 -3.84 -11.11
C ALA A 5 5.88 -3.62 -9.69
N THR A 6 6.63 -2.98 -8.78
CA THR A 6 6.14 -2.57 -7.45
C THR A 6 4.94 -1.62 -7.57
N CYS A 7 5.04 -0.59 -8.42
CA CYS A 7 3.92 0.34 -8.64
C CYS A 7 2.69 -0.37 -9.20
N VAL A 8 2.87 -1.20 -10.24
CA VAL A 8 1.75 -1.95 -10.85
C VAL A 8 1.12 -2.92 -9.86
N ALA A 9 1.92 -3.70 -9.13
CA ALA A 9 1.41 -4.64 -8.12
C ALA A 9 0.63 -3.92 -7.02
N SER A 10 1.10 -2.75 -6.59
CA SER A 10 0.44 -1.94 -5.56
C SER A 10 -0.91 -1.41 -6.05
N LEU A 11 -0.97 -0.89 -7.28
CA LEU A 11 -2.23 -0.42 -7.88
C LEU A 11 -3.22 -1.58 -8.07
N VAL A 12 -2.75 -2.73 -8.56
CA VAL A 12 -3.58 -3.94 -8.71
C VAL A 12 -4.12 -4.39 -7.37
N PHE A 13 -3.28 -4.46 -6.33
CA PHE A 13 -3.70 -4.84 -4.98
C PHE A 13 -4.87 -3.98 -4.48
N TRP A 14 -4.73 -2.64 -4.53
CA TRP A 14 -5.80 -1.76 -4.06
C TRP A 14 -7.05 -1.76 -4.94
N THR A 15 -6.88 -1.98 -6.25
CA THR A 15 -8.00 -2.14 -7.18
C THR A 15 -8.80 -3.39 -6.83
N VAL A 16 -8.11 -4.52 -6.57
CA VAL A 16 -8.74 -5.77 -6.13
C VAL A 16 -9.44 -5.58 -4.79
N VAL A 17 -8.79 -4.93 -3.82
CA VAL A 17 -9.43 -4.62 -2.52
C VAL A 17 -10.71 -3.83 -2.70
N SER A 18 -10.68 -2.77 -3.52
CA SER A 18 -11.85 -1.92 -3.77
C SER A 18 -12.97 -2.70 -4.49
N ALA A 19 -12.61 -3.53 -5.47
CA ALA A 19 -13.56 -4.36 -6.22
C ALA A 19 -14.22 -5.44 -5.34
N VAL A 20 -13.45 -6.12 -4.48
CA VAL A 20 -13.94 -7.21 -3.62
C VAL A 20 -14.79 -6.68 -2.48
N THR A 21 -14.40 -5.55 -1.88
CA THR A 21 -15.12 -4.99 -0.73
C THR A 21 -16.32 -4.15 -1.14
N GLY A 22 -16.36 -3.64 -2.37
CA GLY A 22 -17.36 -2.67 -2.83
C GLY A 22 -17.32 -1.34 -2.08
N ALA A 23 -16.31 -1.12 -1.23
CA ALA A 23 -16.21 0.07 -0.41
C ALA A 23 -15.66 1.24 -1.22
N LYS A 24 -16.24 2.42 -0.98
CA LYS A 24 -15.76 3.66 -1.59
C LYS A 24 -14.37 4.03 -1.08
N GLU A 25 -14.16 3.85 0.22
CA GLU A 25 -12.94 4.17 0.93
C GLU A 25 -12.54 2.95 1.77
N PRO A 26 -11.62 2.10 1.29
CA PRO A 26 -11.28 0.84 1.97
C PRO A 26 -10.82 1.01 3.41
N TRP A 27 -10.24 2.17 3.76
CA TRP A 27 -9.79 2.51 5.11
C TRP A 27 -10.90 2.72 6.14
N ASP A 28 -12.15 2.90 5.71
CA ASP A 28 -13.30 3.03 6.60
C ASP A 28 -13.85 1.66 7.05
N LEU A 29 -13.39 0.56 6.44
CA LEU A 29 -13.89 -0.77 6.73
C LEU A 29 -13.32 -1.33 8.02
N ALA A 30 -14.14 -2.07 8.78
CA ALA A 30 -13.65 -2.87 9.91
C ALA A 30 -12.62 -3.93 9.45
N SER A 31 -12.82 -4.51 8.27
CA SER A 31 -11.87 -5.46 7.65
C SER A 31 -10.56 -4.81 7.22
N TYR A 32 -10.47 -3.48 7.22
CA TYR A 32 -9.24 -2.77 6.93
C TYR A 32 -8.15 -3.15 7.93
N TRP A 33 -8.48 -3.11 9.21
CA TRP A 33 -7.54 -3.35 10.30
C TRP A 33 -7.16 -4.81 10.46
N THR A 34 -8.10 -5.72 10.19
CA THR A 34 -7.90 -7.15 10.45
C THR A 34 -7.33 -7.91 9.27
N LEU A 35 -7.56 -7.44 8.03
CA LEU A 35 -7.18 -8.17 6.83
C LEU A 35 -6.43 -7.31 5.81
N ILE A 36 -7.00 -6.18 5.39
CA ILE A 36 -6.49 -5.41 4.24
C ILE A 36 -5.14 -4.77 4.57
N TYR A 37 -5.02 -4.09 5.71
CA TYR A 37 -3.80 -3.45 6.14
C TYR A 37 -2.68 -4.47 6.43
N PRO A 38 -2.92 -5.56 7.20
CA PRO A 38 -1.94 -6.63 7.32
C PRO A 38 -1.50 -7.23 5.97
N ALA A 39 -2.41 -7.41 5.01
CA ALA A 39 -2.07 -7.86 3.67
C ALA A 39 -1.21 -6.85 2.90
N ALA A 40 -1.49 -5.55 3.04
CA ALA A 40 -0.66 -4.48 2.47
C ALA A 40 0.75 -4.46 3.08
N LEU A 41 0.88 -4.70 4.40
CA LEU A 41 2.18 -4.85 5.06
C LEU A 41 2.94 -6.08 4.53
N ALA A 42 2.27 -7.21 4.38
CA ALA A 42 2.88 -8.42 3.80
C ALA A 42 3.36 -8.18 2.35
N LEU A 43 2.55 -7.49 1.54
CA LEU A 43 2.95 -7.09 0.19
C LEU A 43 4.17 -6.16 0.21
N SER A 44 4.21 -5.22 1.16
CA SER A 44 5.35 -4.30 1.34
C SER A 44 6.64 -5.05 1.67
N VAL A 45 6.57 -6.07 2.53
CA VAL A 45 7.70 -6.96 2.84
C VAL A 45 8.18 -7.70 1.60
N ILE A 46 7.27 -8.32 0.85
CA ILE A 46 7.60 -9.09 -0.36
C ILE A 46 8.27 -8.19 -1.40
N LEU A 47 7.67 -7.04 -1.70
CA LEU A 47 8.20 -6.10 -2.70
C LEU A 47 9.51 -5.44 -2.23
N GLY A 48 9.63 -5.13 -0.94
CA GLY A 48 10.87 -4.63 -0.33
C GLY A 48 12.02 -5.63 -0.43
N ALA A 49 11.75 -6.91 -0.25
CA ALA A 49 12.73 -7.97 -0.49
C ALA A 49 13.11 -8.07 -1.97
N VAL A 50 12.18 -7.90 -2.91
CA VAL A 50 12.46 -8.00 -4.36
C VAL A 50 13.33 -6.86 -4.88
N LEU A 51 13.17 -5.64 -4.37
CA LEU A 51 13.93 -4.47 -4.80
C LEU A 51 15.42 -4.58 -4.40
N LYS A 52 16.31 -4.33 -5.36
CA LYS A 52 17.77 -4.29 -5.12
C LYS A 52 18.27 -2.92 -4.65
N SER A 53 17.51 -1.86 -4.89
CA SER A 53 17.78 -0.49 -4.45
C SER A 53 16.48 0.15 -3.96
N ALA A 54 16.58 1.14 -3.08
CA ALA A 54 15.42 1.87 -2.52
C ALA A 54 14.33 0.96 -1.92
N GLN A 55 14.69 -0.10 -1.19
CA GLN A 55 13.77 -1.10 -0.62
C GLN A 55 12.71 -0.51 0.32
N TRP A 56 13.07 0.57 1.01
CA TRP A 56 12.16 1.35 1.85
C TRP A 56 10.97 1.93 1.04
N SER A 57 11.18 2.23 -0.25
CA SER A 57 10.15 2.83 -1.10
C SER A 57 9.00 1.87 -1.40
N ALA A 58 9.20 0.55 -1.30
CA ALA A 58 8.14 -0.43 -1.53
C ALA A 58 6.96 -0.22 -0.58
N GLY A 59 7.21 -0.06 0.72
CA GLY A 59 6.14 0.20 1.69
C GLY A 59 5.40 1.51 1.44
N ALA A 60 6.13 2.57 1.06
CA ALA A 60 5.54 3.85 0.70
C ALA A 60 4.66 3.72 -0.55
N VAL A 61 5.15 3.07 -1.61
CA VAL A 61 4.43 2.89 -2.87
C VAL A 61 3.17 2.04 -2.65
N VAL A 62 3.28 0.94 -1.90
CA VAL A 62 2.12 0.11 -1.56
C VAL A 62 1.08 0.95 -0.85
N MET A 63 1.43 1.66 0.21
CA MET A 63 0.45 2.40 1.00
C MET A 63 -0.09 3.64 0.29
N LEU A 64 0.69 4.33 -0.55
CA LEU A 64 0.20 5.52 -1.25
C LEU A 64 -0.58 5.18 -2.52
N ALA A 65 -0.41 3.99 -3.09
CA ALA A 65 -1.15 3.55 -4.27
C ALA A 65 -2.67 3.44 -4.04
N GLN A 66 -3.14 3.34 -2.79
CA GLN A 66 -4.57 3.36 -2.49
C GLN A 66 -5.24 4.70 -2.88
N ILE A 67 -4.51 5.82 -2.81
CA ILE A 67 -5.05 7.16 -3.08
C ILE A 67 -5.52 7.31 -4.53
N PRO A 68 -4.68 7.10 -5.56
CA PRO A 68 -5.14 7.19 -6.94
C PRO A 68 -6.23 6.16 -7.28
N VAL A 69 -6.19 4.96 -6.67
CA VAL A 69 -7.23 3.95 -6.87
C VAL A 69 -8.58 4.43 -6.34
N VAL A 70 -8.63 4.95 -5.11
CA VAL A 70 -9.86 5.50 -4.53
C VAL A 70 -10.35 6.70 -5.32
N LEU A 71 -9.46 7.59 -5.77
CA LEU A 71 -9.83 8.72 -6.62
C LEU A 71 -10.48 8.29 -7.93
N VAL A 72 -9.98 7.23 -8.58
CA VAL A 72 -10.53 6.72 -9.84
C VAL A 72 -11.86 6.00 -9.63
N ILE A 73 -11.98 5.21 -8.56
CA ILE A 73 -13.17 4.37 -8.31
C ILE A 73 -14.32 5.17 -7.69
N SER A 74 -14.01 6.05 -6.75
CA SER A 74 -14.99 6.71 -5.88
C SER A 74 -15.06 8.22 -6.07
N GLY A 75 -14.10 8.81 -6.78
CA GLY A 75 -13.94 10.25 -6.87
C GLY A 75 -13.31 10.87 -5.63
N ALA A 76 -13.15 12.19 -5.63
CA ALA A 76 -12.66 12.94 -4.47
C ALA A 76 -13.80 13.17 -3.46
N SER A 77 -13.69 12.57 -2.28
CA SER A 77 -14.60 12.81 -1.17
C SER A 77 -14.18 14.05 -0.35
N PRO A 78 -15.10 14.65 0.44
CA PRO A 78 -14.73 15.71 1.39
C PRO A 78 -13.69 15.28 2.44
N LEU A 79 -13.56 13.98 2.70
CA LEU A 79 -12.65 13.41 3.69
C LEU A 79 -11.35 12.88 3.08
N LEU A 80 -11.15 13.04 1.77
CA LEU A 80 -9.94 12.58 1.07
C LEU A 80 -8.64 13.04 1.74
N GLY A 81 -8.61 14.28 2.23
CA GLY A 81 -7.44 14.81 2.95
C GLY A 81 -7.09 13.98 4.20
N VAL A 82 -8.10 13.50 4.93
CA VAL A 82 -7.91 12.60 6.08
C VAL A 82 -7.42 11.24 5.61
N GLY A 83 -8.00 10.69 4.54
CA GLY A 83 -7.54 9.43 3.92
C GLY A 83 -6.07 9.48 3.48
N ILE A 84 -5.62 10.59 2.89
CA ILE A 84 -4.21 10.80 2.53
C ILE A 84 -3.31 10.83 3.76
N LEU A 85 -3.71 11.52 4.83
CA LEU A 85 -2.97 11.51 6.10
C LEU A 85 -2.91 10.11 6.69
N TYR A 86 -4.01 9.36 6.63
CA TYR A 86 -4.08 7.97 7.05
C TYR A 86 -3.08 7.09 6.29
N ALA A 87 -3.10 7.17 4.95
CA ALA A 87 -2.16 6.45 4.10
C ALA A 87 -0.71 6.83 4.39
N ALA A 88 -0.42 8.10 4.64
CA ALA A 88 0.92 8.58 4.97
C ALA A 88 1.40 8.04 6.33
N VAL A 89 0.58 8.12 7.38
CA VAL A 89 0.94 7.60 8.71
C VAL A 89 1.12 6.08 8.67
N LEU A 90 0.18 5.38 8.06
CA LEU A 90 0.22 3.92 7.95
C LEU A 90 1.30 3.41 6.98
N SER A 91 1.90 4.29 6.17
CA SER A 91 3.09 3.97 5.39
C SER A 91 4.34 3.79 6.25
N ILE A 92 4.40 4.40 7.44
CA ILE A 92 5.60 4.34 8.29
C ILE A 92 5.94 2.88 8.68
N PRO A 93 5.00 2.08 9.22
CA PRO A 93 5.27 0.66 9.47
C PRO A 93 5.60 -0.12 8.20
N ALA A 94 4.92 0.16 7.08
CA ALA A 94 5.14 -0.52 5.81
C ALA A 94 6.57 -0.26 5.28
N ILE A 95 7.04 0.98 5.36
CA ILE A 95 8.40 1.40 4.97
C ILE A 95 9.44 0.70 5.83
N ALA A 96 9.23 0.67 7.15
CA ALA A 96 10.15 0.01 8.07
C ALA A 96 10.27 -1.49 7.75
N LEU A 97 9.15 -2.18 7.56
CA LEU A 97 9.11 -3.59 7.23
C LEU A 97 9.75 -3.89 5.86
N SER A 98 9.45 -3.09 4.83
CA SER A 98 10.00 -3.28 3.49
C SER A 98 11.52 -3.04 3.46
N TRP A 99 12.00 -2.05 4.22
CA TRP A 99 13.42 -1.78 4.39
C TRP A 99 14.14 -2.93 5.11
N LEU A 100 13.58 -3.42 6.23
CA LEU A 100 14.14 -4.56 6.96
C LEU A 100 14.21 -5.82 6.10
N ALA A 101 13.11 -6.18 5.42
CA ALA A 101 13.06 -7.33 4.53
C ALA A 101 14.13 -7.25 3.43
N GLY A 102 14.27 -6.05 2.85
CA GLY A 102 15.29 -5.76 1.88
C GLY A 102 16.72 -5.89 2.41
N LYS A 103 16.97 -5.43 3.64
CA LYS A 103 18.27 -5.53 4.31
C LYS A 103 18.63 -6.98 4.61
N LEU A 104 17.68 -7.77 5.13
CA LEU A 104 17.88 -9.19 5.45
C LEU A 104 18.22 -10.02 4.21
N ARG A 105 17.60 -9.75 3.04
CA ARG A 105 17.93 -10.46 1.81
C ARG A 105 19.38 -10.24 1.35
N ARG A 106 19.98 -9.10 1.70
CA ARG A 106 21.33 -8.72 1.26
C ARG A 106 22.43 -9.12 2.27
N ALA A 107 22.05 -9.46 3.50
CA ALA A 107 22.95 -9.97 4.52
C ALA A 107 23.24 -11.46 4.26
#